data_AF-A0A1S1J3K8-F1
#
_entry.id   AF-A0A1S1J3K8-F1
#
_cell.length_a   1.000
_cell.length_b   1.000
_cell.length_c   1.000
_cell.angle_alpha   90.00
_cell.angle_beta   90.00
_cell.angle_gamma   90.00
#
_symmetry.space_group_name_H-M   'P 1'
#
loop_
_entity.id
_entity.type
_entity.pdbx_description
1 polymer ?
#
loop_
_entity_poly.entity_id
_entity_poly.type
_entity_poly.pdbx_seq_one_letter_code
_entity_poly.pdbx_strand_id
1 'polypeptide(L)'
;MKKAGLIICLLLLLGCKSKTIHRDTEDLKIKKVTAAEINSNQQKKAYELGKRVLETCNSSKFKPFNETEVTKSVMENTTEERLTKTCQRFRQYYGSFIDLKLDGVYRTKQEVIYRYHALYTKKVANKELRIFVNEDNLISAIKSMDWDEKFDSKVTEQ
;
A
#
# COMPACT_ATOMS: atom_id res chain seq x y z
N MET A 1 -56.76 34.20 12.91
CA MET A 1 -55.32 34.50 12.75
C MET A 1 -54.54 33.55 13.66
N LYS A 2 -53.55 32.73 13.31
CA LYS A 2 -52.82 32.30 12.09
C LYS A 2 -52.32 30.87 12.43
N LYS A 3 -52.58 29.87 11.58
CA LYS A 3 -51.59 29.10 10.78
C LYS A 3 -50.70 28.18 11.64
N ALA A 4 -50.85 26.85 11.50
CA ALA A 4 -50.03 25.96 10.64
C ALA A 4 -48.57 25.87 11.15
N GLY A 5 -47.91 24.73 11.25
CA GLY A 5 -48.14 23.38 10.78
C GLY A 5 -46.86 22.59 11.08
N LEU A 6 -46.97 21.27 11.03
CA LEU A 6 -45.89 20.28 11.12
C LEU A 6 -44.60 20.74 10.39
N ILE A 7 -43.46 20.85 11.10
CA ILE A 7 -42.14 20.96 10.47
C ILE A 7 -41.42 19.63 10.66
N ILE A 8 -41.59 18.79 9.63
CA ILE A 8 -40.72 17.66 9.30
C ILE A 8 -39.33 18.25 9.00
N CYS A 9 -38.38 18.00 9.90
CA CYS A 9 -36.97 18.22 9.61
C CYS A 9 -36.45 16.99 8.86
N LEU A 10 -36.73 16.96 7.56
CA LEU A 10 -36.13 16.04 6.60
C LEU A 10 -34.67 16.45 6.44
N LEU A 11 -33.80 15.97 7.32
CA LEU A 11 -32.35 16.03 7.11
C LEU A 11 -32.03 15.08 5.96
N LEU A 12 -32.01 15.67 4.77
CA LEU A 12 -31.47 15.12 3.54
C LEU A 12 -30.03 14.67 3.81
N LEU A 13 -29.88 13.38 4.15
CA LEU A 13 -28.63 12.66 4.03
C LEU A 13 -28.27 12.66 2.54
N LEU A 14 -27.58 13.70 2.11
CA LEU A 14 -26.81 13.69 0.86
C LEU A 14 -25.74 12.61 1.02
N GLY A 15 -26.13 11.38 0.71
CA GLY A 15 -25.22 10.26 0.58
C GLY A 15 -24.15 10.66 -0.43
N CYS A 16 -22.90 10.71 0.03
CA CYS A 16 -21.77 10.69 -0.88
C CYS A 16 -21.97 9.51 -1.83
N LYS A 17 -22.20 9.79 -3.12
CA LYS A 17 -22.06 8.78 -4.17
C LYS A 17 -20.61 8.30 -4.14
N SER A 18 -20.37 7.22 -3.41
CA SER A 18 -19.16 6.43 -3.56
C SER A 18 -19.10 6.04 -5.03
N LYS A 19 -18.14 6.61 -5.78
CA LYS A 19 -17.88 6.17 -7.15
C LYS A 19 -17.41 4.72 -7.05
N THR A 20 -18.33 3.79 -7.27
CA THR A 20 -18.03 2.39 -7.38
C THR A 20 -17.27 2.21 -8.68
N ILE A 21 -15.94 2.16 -8.59
CA ILE A 21 -15.09 1.80 -9.72
C ILE A 21 -15.37 0.31 -9.97
N HIS A 22 -16.16 0.01 -10.99
CA HIS A 22 -16.28 -1.34 -11.53
C HIS A 22 -14.90 -1.74 -12.06
N ARG A 23 -14.17 -2.55 -11.29
CA ARG A 23 -12.98 -3.25 -11.78
C ARG A 23 -13.46 -4.58 -12.34
N ASP A 24 -13.17 -4.84 -13.61
CA ASP A 24 -13.42 -6.14 -14.21
C ASP A 24 -12.67 -7.21 -13.41
N THR A 25 -13.30 -8.38 -13.23
CA THR A 25 -12.74 -9.47 -12.43
C THR A 25 -11.43 -10.01 -13.02
N GLU A 26 -11.22 -9.79 -14.32
CA GLU A 26 -9.98 -10.14 -15.03
C GLU A 26 -8.79 -9.28 -14.57
N ASP A 27 -9.02 -8.02 -14.19
CA ASP A 27 -7.98 -7.12 -13.66
C ASP A 27 -7.48 -7.56 -12.28
N LEU A 28 -8.23 -8.45 -11.60
CA LEU A 28 -7.87 -9.00 -10.30
C LEU A 28 -7.01 -10.26 -10.41
N LYS A 29 -6.83 -10.84 -11.61
CA LYS A 29 -6.04 -12.06 -11.76
C LYS A 29 -4.56 -11.75 -11.57
N ILE A 30 -4.02 -12.18 -10.43
CA ILE A 30 -2.61 -12.03 -10.08
C ILE A 30 -1.84 -13.22 -10.66
N LYS A 31 -0.70 -12.97 -11.30
CA LYS A 31 0.21 -14.02 -11.78
C LYS A 31 1.58 -13.86 -11.14
N LYS A 32 2.22 -14.96 -10.78
CA LYS A 32 3.61 -14.95 -10.30
C LYS A 32 4.55 -14.68 -11.48
N VAL A 33 5.51 -13.78 -11.27
CA VAL A 33 6.55 -13.45 -12.25
C VAL A 33 7.75 -14.35 -11.99
N THR A 34 8.30 -14.94 -13.05
CA THR A 34 9.48 -15.81 -12.91
C THR A 34 10.74 -14.99 -12.66
N ALA A 35 11.76 -15.58 -12.04
CA ALA A 35 13.01 -14.87 -11.74
C ALA A 35 13.69 -14.24 -12.97
N ALA A 36 13.56 -14.88 -14.13
CA ALA A 36 14.13 -14.40 -15.40
C ALA A 36 13.42 -13.15 -15.94
N GLU A 37 12.18 -12.91 -15.55
CA GLU A 37 11.35 -11.79 -16.03
C GLU A 37 11.36 -10.58 -15.08
N ILE A 38 12.04 -10.69 -13.93
CA ILE A 38 12.13 -9.60 -12.96
C ILE A 38 13.02 -8.49 -13.50
N ASN A 39 12.45 -7.30 -13.63
CA ASN A 39 13.20 -6.10 -13.97
C ASN A 39 14.00 -5.60 -12.76
N SER A 40 15.33 -5.75 -12.81
CA SER A 40 16.23 -5.42 -11.70
C SER A 40 16.20 -3.94 -11.29
N ASN A 41 16.07 -3.02 -12.25
CA ASN A 41 15.99 -1.59 -11.96
C ASN A 41 14.68 -1.23 -11.25
N GLN A 42 13.57 -1.80 -11.72
CA GLN A 42 12.26 -1.60 -11.09
C GLN A 42 12.22 -2.23 -9.69
N GLN A 43 12.78 -3.44 -9.53
CA GLN A 43 12.92 -4.08 -8.22
C GLN A 43 13.73 -3.21 -7.25
N LYS A 44 14.88 -2.71 -7.68
CA LYS A 44 15.73 -1.82 -6.87
C LYS A 44 14.97 -0.57 -6.45
N LYS A 45 14.27 0.09 -7.38
CA LYS A 45 13.42 1.25 -7.08
C LYS A 45 12.33 0.90 -6.06
N ALA A 46 11.64 -0.22 -6.23
CA ALA A 46 10.61 -0.69 -5.32
C ALA A 46 11.17 -0.95 -3.91
N TYR A 47 12.35 -1.59 -3.82
CA TYR A 47 13.05 -1.83 -2.56
C TYR A 47 13.44 -0.50 -1.89
N GLU A 48 14.13 0.40 -2.59
CA GLU A 48 14.63 1.66 -2.02
C GLU A 48 13.49 2.56 -1.51
N LEU A 49 12.41 2.69 -2.29
CA LEU A 49 11.28 3.55 -1.91
C LEU A 49 10.42 2.90 -0.83
N GLY A 50 10.23 1.58 -0.85
CA GLY A 50 9.57 0.86 0.24
C GLY A 50 10.35 0.93 1.55
N LYS A 51 11.67 0.73 1.47
CA LYS A 51 12.57 0.81 2.63
C LYS A 51 12.57 2.20 3.24
N ARG A 52 12.62 3.27 2.42
CA ARG A 52 12.56 4.66 2.86
C ARG A 52 11.35 4.93 3.76
N VAL A 53 10.17 4.39 3.41
CA VAL A 53 8.95 4.54 4.20
C VAL A 53 9.09 3.91 5.59
N LEU A 54 9.64 2.69 5.67
CA LEU A 54 9.78 1.98 6.94
C LEU A 54 10.95 2.51 7.78
N GLU A 55 12.03 2.97 7.16
CA GLU A 55 13.17 3.61 7.82
C GLU A 55 12.78 4.93 8.47
N THR A 56 11.82 5.68 7.90
CA THR A 56 11.25 6.85 8.56
C THR A 56 10.69 6.51 9.94
N CYS A 57 10.19 5.29 10.17
CA CYS A 57 9.75 4.90 11.50
C CYS A 57 10.90 4.83 12.51
N ASN A 58 12.12 4.52 12.07
CA ASN A 58 13.29 4.49 12.94
C ASN A 58 13.80 5.90 13.27
N SER A 59 13.82 6.81 12.28
CA SER A 59 14.46 8.12 12.39
C SER A 59 13.52 9.29 12.66
N SER A 60 12.20 9.08 12.49
CA SER A 60 11.17 10.13 12.45
C SER A 60 11.41 11.21 11.39
N LYS A 61 12.26 10.96 10.39
CA LYS A 61 12.54 11.90 9.31
C LYS A 61 12.06 11.29 7.99
N PHE A 62 10.98 11.85 7.45
CA PHE A 62 10.50 11.45 6.14
C PHE A 62 11.16 12.31 5.05
N LYS A 63 11.75 11.66 4.05
CA LYS A 63 12.13 12.31 2.80
C LYS A 63 10.94 12.19 1.83
N PRO A 64 10.25 13.30 1.50
CA PRO A 64 9.13 13.26 0.57
C PRO A 64 9.49 12.63 -0.76
N PHE A 65 8.52 11.93 -1.35
CA PHE A 65 8.64 11.44 -2.71
C PHE A 65 8.54 12.57 -3.73
N ASN A 66 8.97 12.29 -4.96
CA ASN A 66 8.76 13.18 -6.10
C ASN A 66 8.02 12.48 -7.25
N GLU A 67 7.66 13.26 -8.27
CA GLU A 67 6.83 12.83 -9.41
C GLU A 67 7.48 11.76 -10.30
N THR A 68 8.82 11.61 -10.26
CA THR A 68 9.53 10.55 -10.98
C THR A 68 9.59 9.24 -10.18
N GLU A 69 9.33 9.30 -8.88
CA GLU A 69 9.37 8.15 -7.97
C GLU A 69 8.01 7.48 -7.88
N VAL A 70 6.95 8.27 -7.69
CA VAL A 70 5.62 7.79 -7.31
C VAL A 70 4.52 8.55 -8.05
N THR A 71 3.34 7.94 -8.12
CA THR A 71 2.15 8.62 -8.63
C THR A 71 1.74 9.78 -7.70
N LYS A 72 1.04 10.78 -8.26
CA LYS A 72 0.51 11.91 -7.49
C LYS A 72 -0.30 11.46 -6.27
N SER A 73 -1.12 10.42 -6.41
CA SER A 73 -1.89 9.86 -5.31
C SER A 73 -0.99 9.34 -4.18
N VAL A 74 0.07 8.58 -4.48
CA VAL A 74 1.00 8.10 -3.44
C VAL A 74 1.74 9.25 -2.77
N MET A 75 2.15 10.26 -3.55
CA MET A 75 2.83 11.46 -3.03
C MET A 75 1.95 12.22 -2.04
N GLU A 76 0.69 12.48 -2.38
CA GLU A 76 -0.27 13.19 -1.53
C GLU A 76 -0.67 12.38 -0.29
N ASN A 77 -0.67 11.06 -0.38
CA ASN A 77 -1.12 10.19 0.70
C ASN A 77 0.01 9.74 1.65
N THR A 78 1.27 9.91 1.27
CA THR A 78 2.44 9.54 2.08
C THR A 78 3.08 10.79 2.66
N THR A 79 2.45 11.37 3.68
CA THR A 79 2.96 12.56 4.37
C THR A 79 3.62 12.19 5.70
N GLU A 80 4.50 13.06 6.20
CA GLU A 80 5.14 12.89 7.50
C GLU A 80 4.12 12.68 8.63
N GLU A 81 3.01 13.44 8.62
CA GLU A 81 1.95 13.32 9.62
C GLU A 81 1.31 11.92 9.62
N ARG A 82 0.98 11.40 8.43
CA ARG A 82 0.35 10.07 8.28
C ARG A 82 1.31 8.94 8.63
N LEU A 83 2.58 9.10 8.27
CA LEU A 83 3.62 8.15 8.63
C LEU A 83 3.87 8.15 10.14
N THR A 84 3.91 9.31 10.79
CA THR A 84 4.18 9.43 12.23
C THR A 84 3.23 8.57 13.07
N LYS A 85 1.91 8.66 12.83
CA LYS A 85 0.90 7.87 13.55
C LYS A 85 1.11 6.36 13.34
N THR A 86 1.41 5.95 12.11
CA THR A 86 1.67 4.54 11.76
C THR A 86 2.96 4.03 12.39
N CYS A 87 4.02 4.84 12.34
CA CYS A 87 5.35 4.51 12.84
C CYS A 87 5.39 4.37 14.38
N GLN A 88 4.66 5.21 15.12
CA GLN A 88 4.51 5.07 16.56
C GLN A 88 3.95 3.68 16.92
N ARG A 89 2.85 3.29 16.24
CA ARG A 89 2.26 1.96 16.41
C ARG A 89 3.27 0.87 16.04
N PHE A 90 3.88 0.95 14.86
CA PHE A 90 4.79 -0.09 14.38
C PHE A 90 5.97 -0.29 15.33
N ARG A 91 6.57 0.79 15.83
CA ARG A 91 7.65 0.68 16.81
C ARG A 91 7.22 0.05 18.13
N GLN A 92 6.04 0.40 18.62
CA GLN A 92 5.52 -0.18 19.86
C GLN A 92 5.30 -1.70 19.73
N TYR A 93 4.66 -2.14 18.64
CA TYR A 93 4.30 -3.55 18.46
C TYR A 93 5.45 -4.41 17.92
N TYR A 94 6.20 -3.91 16.95
CA TYR A 94 7.17 -4.68 16.17
C TYR A 94 8.63 -4.30 16.45
N GLY A 95 8.87 -3.16 17.12
CA GLY A 95 10.20 -2.64 17.37
C GLY A 95 10.76 -1.88 16.17
N SER A 96 12.07 -1.63 16.17
CA SER A 96 12.75 -0.97 15.06
C SER A 96 12.71 -1.83 13.80
N PHE A 97 12.49 -1.19 12.65
CA PHE A 97 12.62 -1.80 11.33
C PHE A 97 14.10 -2.13 11.06
N ILE A 98 14.35 -3.27 10.41
CA ILE A 98 15.69 -3.77 10.06
C ILE A 98 15.89 -3.69 8.55
N ASP A 99 15.10 -4.44 7.78
CA ASP A 99 15.25 -4.53 6.33
C ASP A 99 14.00 -5.10 5.64
N LEU A 100 13.98 -5.02 4.31
CA LEU A 100 13.03 -5.72 3.45
C LEU A 100 13.69 -6.95 2.81
N LYS A 101 13.06 -8.11 2.92
CA LYS A 101 13.47 -9.32 2.18
C LYS A 101 12.45 -9.58 1.07
N LEU A 102 12.90 -9.59 -0.19
CA LEU A 102 12.01 -9.93 -1.31
C LEU A 102 11.57 -11.38 -1.17
N ASP A 103 10.26 -11.59 -1.25
CA ASP A 103 9.66 -12.92 -1.20
C ASP A 103 9.10 -13.34 -2.56
N GLY A 104 8.43 -12.42 -3.26
CA GLY A 104 7.87 -12.72 -4.57
C GLY A 104 7.57 -11.48 -5.39
N VAL A 105 7.53 -11.68 -6.70
CA VAL A 105 7.10 -10.68 -7.67
C VAL A 105 5.89 -11.22 -8.39
N TYR A 106 4.87 -10.37 -8.51
CA TYR A 106 3.60 -10.69 -9.13
C TYR A 106 3.23 -9.62 -10.14
N ARG A 107 2.30 -9.94 -11.02
CA ARG A 107 1.78 -9.00 -12.01
C ARG A 107 0.28 -9.15 -12.14
N THR A 108 -0.42 -8.03 -12.17
CA THR A 108 -1.80 -7.91 -12.65
C THR A 108 -1.78 -7.35 -14.08
N LYS A 109 -2.94 -7.09 -14.67
CA LYS A 109 -3.00 -6.41 -15.97
C LYS A 109 -2.34 -5.01 -15.93
N GLN A 110 -2.44 -4.29 -14.82
CA GLN A 110 -1.98 -2.90 -14.72
C GLN A 110 -0.66 -2.72 -13.95
N GLU A 111 -0.30 -3.63 -13.06
CA GLU A 111 0.75 -3.37 -12.07
C GLU A 111 1.68 -4.57 -11.88
N VAL A 112 2.96 -4.26 -11.62
CA VAL A 112 3.91 -5.21 -11.03
C VAL A 112 3.90 -5.02 -9.51
N ILE A 113 3.79 -6.11 -8.77
CA ILE A 113 3.68 -6.12 -7.32
C ILE A 113 4.93 -6.80 -6.75
N TYR A 114 5.75 -6.04 -6.04
CA TYR A 114 6.87 -6.56 -5.27
C TYR A 114 6.42 -6.81 -3.84
N ARG A 115 6.50 -8.05 -3.40
CA ARG A 115 6.10 -8.48 -2.07
C ARG A 115 7.34 -8.74 -1.22
N TYR A 116 7.47 -7.98 -0.14
CA TYR A 116 8.59 -8.07 0.78
C TYR A 116 8.12 -8.51 2.18
N HIS A 117 8.88 -9.37 2.84
CA HIS A 117 8.84 -9.44 4.31
C HIS A 117 9.49 -8.18 4.87
N ALA A 118 8.79 -7.52 5.78
CA ALA A 118 9.34 -6.42 6.56
C ALA A 118 9.91 -6.98 7.86
N LEU A 119 11.24 -6.92 8.01
CA LEU A 119 11.96 -7.46 9.15
C LEU A 119 12.04 -6.39 10.24
N TYR A 120 11.75 -6.79 11.48
CA TYR A 120 11.82 -5.93 12.65
C TYR A 120 12.57 -6.63 13.79
N THR A 121 13.00 -5.84 14.76
CA THR A 121 13.74 -6.33 15.95
C THR A 121 12.93 -7.27 16.84
N LYS A 122 11.60 -7.12 16.93
CA LYS A 122 10.77 -8.07 17.69
C LYS A 122 10.36 -9.25 16.81
N LYS A 123 10.64 -10.46 17.29
CA LYS A 123 10.32 -11.72 16.61
C LYS A 123 8.83 -11.94 16.34
N VAL A 124 7.94 -11.25 17.06
CA VAL A 124 6.48 -11.33 16.86
C VAL A 124 6.01 -10.59 15.61
N ALA A 125 6.89 -9.83 14.95
CA ALA A 125 6.53 -9.07 13.76
C ALA A 125 6.28 -10.02 12.57
N ASN A 126 5.03 -10.07 12.12
CA ASN A 126 4.60 -10.84 10.96
C ASN A 126 4.02 -9.90 9.90
N LYS A 127 4.87 -9.08 9.30
CA LYS A 127 4.46 -7.99 8.41
C LYS A 127 5.03 -8.14 7.01
N GLU A 128 4.22 -7.79 6.03
CA GLU A 128 4.63 -7.63 4.65
C GLU A 128 4.53 -6.17 4.22
N LEU A 129 5.33 -5.81 3.21
CA LEU A 129 5.20 -4.59 2.45
C LEU A 129 5.02 -4.96 0.97
N ARG A 130 3.93 -4.51 0.37
CA ARG A 130 3.66 -4.64 -1.06
C ARG A 130 3.88 -3.30 -1.73
N ILE A 131 4.71 -3.30 -2.76
CA ILE A 131 4.98 -2.15 -3.62
C ILE A 131 4.38 -2.43 -4.99
N PHE A 132 3.45 -1.58 -5.41
CA PHE A 132 2.78 -1.67 -6.70
C PHE A 132 3.40 -0.66 -7.63
N VAL A 133 3.81 -1.10 -8.81
CA VAL A 133 4.45 -0.29 -9.85
C VAL A 133 3.60 -0.35 -11.11
N ASN A 134 3.18 0.82 -11.62
CA ASN A 134 2.36 0.91 -12.82
C ASN A 134 3.21 0.79 -14.11
N GLU A 135 2.53 0.88 -15.26
CA GLU A 135 3.15 0.85 -16.59
C GLU A 135 4.14 2.00 -16.84
N ASP A 136 3.94 3.17 -16.23
CA ASP A 136 4.86 4.32 -16.28
C ASP A 136 6.11 4.15 -15.38
N ASN A 137 6.27 2.97 -14.76
CA ASN A 137 7.32 2.67 -13.80
C ASN A 137 7.28 3.58 -12.54
N LEU A 138 6.11 4.10 -12.17
CA LEU A 138 5.86 4.86 -10.95
C LEU A 138 5.24 3.96 -9.88
N ILE A 139 5.58 4.20 -8.60
CA ILE A 139 4.88 3.51 -7.51
C ILE A 139 3.45 4.06 -7.40
N SER A 140 2.49 3.18 -7.63
CA SER A 140 1.05 3.47 -7.60
C SER A 140 0.40 3.15 -6.26
N ALA A 141 1.00 2.26 -5.47
CA ALA A 141 0.58 2.01 -4.09
C ALA A 141 1.71 1.42 -3.24
N ILE A 142 1.67 1.72 -1.95
CA ILE A 142 2.49 1.13 -0.90
C ILE A 142 1.53 0.61 0.17
N LYS A 143 1.53 -0.70 0.42
CA LYS A 143 0.62 -1.32 1.39
C LYS A 143 1.40 -2.15 2.39
N SER A 144 1.20 -1.88 3.67
CA SER A 144 1.66 -2.78 4.74
C SER A 144 0.50 -3.66 5.21
N MET A 145 0.74 -4.96 5.27
CA MET A 145 -0.26 -5.96 5.63
C MET A 145 0.36 -7.00 6.55
N ASP A 146 -0.45 -7.88 7.13
CA ASP A 146 0.08 -9.05 7.81
C ASP A 146 0.62 -10.04 6.78
N TRP A 147 1.73 -10.67 7.11
CA TRP A 147 2.35 -11.64 6.24
C TRP A 147 1.49 -12.91 6.16
N ASP A 148 1.17 -13.32 4.93
CA ASP A 148 0.37 -14.51 4.62
C ASP A 148 1.24 -15.56 3.91
N GLU A 149 1.59 -16.62 4.63
CA GLU A 149 2.39 -17.72 4.09
C GLU A 149 1.70 -18.48 2.95
N LYS A 150 0.36 -18.41 2.88
CA LYS A 150 -0.44 -19.13 1.87
C LYS A 150 -0.74 -18.28 0.64
N PHE A 151 -0.12 -17.11 0.50
CA PHE A 151 -0.38 -16.21 -0.61
C PHE A 151 -0.13 -16.88 -1.97
N ASP A 152 1.00 -17.57 -2.13
CA ASP A 152 1.39 -18.22 -3.38
C ASP A 152 0.40 -19.31 -3.81
N SER A 153 -0.10 -20.10 -2.85
CA SER A 153 -1.13 -21.11 -3.10
C SER A 153 -2.42 -20.46 -3.60
N LYS A 154 -2.87 -19.38 -2.95
CA LYS A 154 -4.09 -18.63 -3.34
C LYS A 154 -3.98 -17.99 -4.72
N VAL A 155 -2.77 -17.63 -5.15
CA VAL A 155 -2.53 -17.07 -6.49
C VAL A 155 -2.54 -18.17 -7.55
N THR A 156 -2.04 -19.36 -7.23
CA THR A 156 -1.95 -20.49 -8.18
C THR A 156 -3.31 -21.15 -8.45
N GLU A 157 -4.25 -21.04 -7.50
CA GLU A 157 -5.61 -21.58 -7.60
C GLU A 157 -6.58 -20.71 -8.44
N GLN A 158 -6.14 -19.55 -8.98
CA GLN A 158 -6.96 -18.60 -9.76
C GLN A 158 -6.84 -18.76 -11.28
#